data_AF-A0A2V8IB74-F1
#
_entry.id   AF-A0A2V8IB74-F1
#
_cell.length_a   1.000
_cell.length_b   1.000
_cell.length_c   1.000
_cell.angle_alpha   90.00
_cell.angle_beta   90.00
_cell.angle_gamma   90.00
#
_symmetry.space_group_name_H-M   'P 1'
#
loop_
_entity.id
_entity.type
_entity.pdbx_description
1 polymer ?
#
loop_
_entity_poly.entity_id
_entity_poly.type
_entity_poly.pdbx_seq_one_letter_code
_entity_poly.pdbx_strand_id
1 'polypeptide(L)'
;ERSFNSISVDGDTSTNDMVVVLANGASGIRPASGEFRDKLLEVCIQLATAIVRDGEGASKFVELIIEGAPSEKAAHTIGRAIARSPLVKTAIYGADPNWGRIVGAIGNSGIPLKSDRVDIYISGVPISAATL
;
A
#
# COMPACT_ATOMS: atom_id res chain seq x y z
N GLU A 1 7.81 -1.95 8.93
CA GLU A 1 6.47 -1.44 8.55
C GLU A 1 6.34 -0.90 7.13
N ARG A 2 7.12 0.10 6.71
CA ARG A 2 6.93 0.83 5.43
C ARG A 2 7.35 0.07 4.13
N SER A 3 7.46 -1.26 4.18
CA SER A 3 7.84 -2.12 3.05
C SER A 3 6.95 -3.36 3.00
N PHE A 4 7.43 -4.53 3.44
CA PHE A 4 6.71 -5.81 3.38
C PHE A 4 5.36 -5.81 4.11
N ASN A 5 5.25 -5.10 5.25
CA ASN A 5 3.97 -5.00 5.96
C ASN A 5 2.97 -4.02 5.32
N SER A 6 3.35 -3.36 4.23
CA SER A 6 2.54 -2.39 3.48
C SER A 6 2.16 -2.88 2.07
N ILE A 7 2.32 -4.18 1.80
CA ILE A 7 1.87 -4.82 0.57
C ILE A 7 0.76 -5.84 0.83
N SER A 8 -0.02 -6.15 -0.21
CA SER A 8 -1.04 -7.21 -0.21
C SER A 8 -1.27 -7.66 -1.65
N VAL A 9 -1.25 -8.97 -1.90
CA VAL A 9 -1.64 -9.54 -3.21
C VAL A 9 -3.10 -9.97 -3.15
N ASP A 10 -3.42 -10.94 -2.31
CA ASP A 10 -4.76 -11.55 -2.13
C ASP A 10 -5.37 -11.22 -0.76
N GLY A 11 -4.55 -10.88 0.24
CA GLY A 11 -4.97 -10.56 1.60
C GLY A 11 -4.69 -11.67 2.61
N ASP A 12 -4.24 -12.84 2.14
CA ASP A 12 -3.90 -13.98 2.98
C ASP A 12 -2.48 -13.86 3.51
N THR A 13 -2.34 -13.95 4.82
CA THR A 13 -1.02 -13.87 5.48
C THR A 13 -0.48 -15.28 5.64
N SER A 14 0.74 -15.53 5.16
CA SER A 14 1.36 -16.85 5.23
C SER A 14 1.71 -17.22 6.66
N THR A 15 1.69 -18.52 6.97
CA THR A 15 2.21 -19.06 8.23
C THR A 15 3.74 -19.03 8.33
N ASN A 16 4.42 -18.62 7.25
CA ASN A 16 5.87 -18.77 7.08
C ASN A 16 6.59 -17.48 6.66
N ASP A 17 5.90 -16.33 6.63
CA ASP A 17 6.51 -15.05 6.27
C ASP A 17 7.73 -14.74 7.16
N MET A 18 8.88 -14.48 6.55
CA MET A 18 10.14 -14.24 7.27
C MET A 18 11.04 -13.25 6.52
N VAL A 19 11.68 -12.36 7.27
CA VAL A 19 12.73 -11.46 6.79
C VAL A 19 13.92 -11.56 7.73
N VAL A 20 15.12 -11.77 7.19
CA VAL A 20 16.37 -11.87 7.95
C VAL A 20 17.39 -10.88 7.39
N VAL A 21 18.06 -10.14 8.28
CA VAL A 21 19.17 -9.24 7.94
C VAL A 21 20.42 -9.71 8.68
N LEU A 22 21.49 -9.98 7.93
CA LEU A 22 22.77 -10.46 8.46
C LEU A 22 23.86 -9.43 8.18
N ALA A 23 24.68 -9.12 9.18
CA ALA A 23 25.79 -8.17 9.05
C ALA A 23 27.06 -8.76 9.68
N ASN A 24 28.07 -9.06 8.85
CA ASN A 24 29.33 -9.71 9.29
C ASN A 24 30.47 -8.72 9.61
N GLY A 25 30.31 -7.44 9.28
CA GLY A 25 31.31 -6.39 9.55
C GLY A 25 32.53 -6.37 8.62
N ALA A 26 32.56 -7.16 7.55
CA ALA A 26 33.74 -7.31 6.68
C ALA A 26 34.18 -6.01 5.97
N SER A 27 33.30 -5.02 5.82
CA SER A 27 33.64 -3.71 5.23
C SER A 27 34.49 -2.83 6.14
N GLY A 28 34.53 -3.11 7.45
CA GLY A 28 35.17 -2.24 8.46
C GLY A 28 34.46 -0.91 8.69
N ILE A 29 33.43 -0.58 7.91
CA ILE A 29 32.68 0.68 7.98
C ILE A 29 31.58 0.55 9.02
N ARG A 30 31.45 1.58 9.87
CA ARG A 30 30.33 1.75 10.79
C ARG A 30 29.48 2.92 10.31
N PRO A 31 28.48 2.69 9.45
CA PRO A 31 27.65 3.77 8.94
C PRO A 31 26.88 4.43 10.09
N ALA A 32 26.51 5.70 9.90
CA ALA A 32 25.51 6.31 10.77
C ALA A 32 24.22 5.47 10.69
N SER A 33 23.58 5.22 11.83
CA SER A 33 22.41 4.35 11.91
C SER A 33 21.27 4.79 10.99
N GLY A 34 21.08 6.10 10.83
CA GLY A 34 20.10 6.67 9.90
C GLY A 34 20.38 6.31 8.44
N GLU A 35 21.63 6.48 7.99
CA GLU A 35 22.03 6.19 6.61
C GLU A 35 21.83 4.72 6.26
N PHE A 36 22.29 3.81 7.12
CA PHE A 36 22.10 2.37 6.90
C PHE A 36 20.63 1.99 6.88
N ARG A 37 19.83 2.53 7.82
CA ARG A 37 18.40 2.28 7.89
C ARG A 37 17.70 2.71 6.61
N ASP A 38 18.01 3.90 6.10
CA ASP A 38 17.34 4.45 4.93
C ASP A 38 17.69 3.66 3.66
N LYS A 39 18.95 3.22 3.52
CA LYS A 39 19.37 2.33 2.43
C LYS A 39 18.81 0.92 2.53
N LEU A 40 18.73 0.37 3.74
CA LEU A 40 18.06 -0.90 3.96
C LEU A 40 16.56 -0.80 3.63
N LEU A 41 15.91 0.29 4.01
CA LEU A 41 14.50 0.54 3.68
C LEU A 41 14.29 0.62 2.17
N GLU A 42 15.17 1.29 1.43
CA GLU A 42 15.13 1.37 -0.03
C GLU A 42 15.13 -0.04 -0.66
N VAL A 43 16.05 -0.91 -0.23
CA VAL A 43 16.11 -2.31 -0.71
C VAL A 43 14.84 -3.08 -0.32
N CYS A 44 14.37 -2.96 0.92
CA CYS A 44 13.16 -3.63 1.37
C CYS A 44 11.92 -3.18 0.57
N ILE A 45 11.82 -1.89 0.22
CA ILE A 45 10.73 -1.38 -0.62
C ILE A 45 10.82 -2.00 -2.02
N GLN A 46 12.01 -2.01 -2.63
CA GLN A 46 12.20 -2.63 -3.95
C GLN A 46 11.77 -4.09 -3.97
N LEU A 47 12.18 -4.88 -2.96
CA LEU A 47 11.80 -6.29 -2.84
C LEU A 47 10.30 -6.46 -2.59
N ALA A 48 9.70 -5.66 -1.72
CA ALA A 48 8.25 -5.72 -1.46
C ALA A 48 7.45 -5.37 -2.74
N THR A 49 7.88 -4.37 -3.49
CA THR A 49 7.26 -4.01 -4.78
C THR A 49 7.41 -5.13 -5.81
N ALA A 50 8.55 -5.81 -5.85
CA ALA A 50 8.76 -6.96 -6.74
C ALA A 50 7.77 -8.09 -6.46
N ILE A 51 7.52 -8.41 -5.18
CA ILE A 51 6.51 -9.41 -4.76
C ILE A 51 5.13 -9.05 -5.31
N VAL A 52 4.70 -7.78 -5.18
CA VAL A 52 3.37 -7.36 -5.65
C VAL A 52 3.27 -7.41 -7.17
N ARG A 53 4.34 -7.02 -7.87
CA ARG A 53 4.38 -7.05 -9.35
C ARG A 53 4.30 -8.46 -9.91
N ASP A 54 4.85 -9.44 -9.18
CA ASP A 54 4.82 -10.85 -9.52
C ASP A 54 3.68 -11.61 -8.80
N GLY A 55 2.65 -10.89 -8.36
CA GLY A 55 1.46 -11.52 -7.78
C GLY A 55 0.81 -12.47 -8.80
N GLU A 56 0.25 -13.58 -8.31
CA GLU A 56 -0.35 -14.60 -9.16
C GLU A 56 -1.42 -14.02 -10.10
N GLY A 57 -1.19 -14.14 -11.42
CA GLY A 57 -2.08 -13.61 -12.45
C GLY A 57 -2.17 -12.07 -12.50
N ALA A 58 -1.27 -11.34 -11.83
CA ALA A 58 -1.29 -9.89 -11.82
C ALA A 58 -0.94 -9.31 -13.20
N SER A 59 -1.80 -8.41 -13.70
CA SER A 59 -1.58 -7.66 -14.95
C SER A 59 -1.32 -6.17 -14.71
N LYS A 60 -1.55 -5.68 -13.48
CA LYS A 60 -1.43 -4.28 -13.07
C LYS A 60 -0.76 -4.20 -11.71
N PHE A 61 0.15 -3.24 -11.55
CA PHE A 61 0.66 -2.81 -10.25
C PHE A 61 -0.12 -1.57 -9.81
N VAL A 62 -0.46 -1.51 -8.51
CA VAL A 62 -1.23 -0.41 -7.94
C VAL A 62 -0.55 0.09 -6.69
N GLU A 63 -0.27 1.40 -6.68
CA GLU A 63 0.20 2.11 -5.51
C GLU A 63 -0.98 2.89 -4.90
N LEU A 64 -1.15 2.78 -3.59
CA LEU A 64 -2.17 3.50 -2.84
C LEU A 64 -1.49 4.57 -1.98
N ILE A 65 -1.81 5.83 -2.26
CA ILE A 65 -1.33 6.97 -1.51
C ILE A 65 -2.51 7.49 -0.69
N ILE A 66 -2.40 7.41 0.64
CA ILE A 66 -3.45 7.83 1.57
C ILE A 66 -2.94 9.02 2.37
N GLU A 67 -3.54 10.18 2.15
CA GLU A 67 -3.17 11.45 2.77
C GLU A 67 -4.33 11.99 3.62
N GLY A 68 -4.05 12.89 4.55
CA GLY A 68 -5.08 13.54 5.38
C GLY A 68 -5.77 12.64 6.42
N ALA A 69 -5.35 11.38 6.56
CA ALA A 69 -5.85 10.49 7.59
C ALA A 69 -5.47 10.98 9.00
N PRO A 70 -6.28 10.67 10.04
CA PRO A 70 -6.03 11.16 11.42
C PRO A 70 -4.79 10.54 12.08
N SER A 71 -4.25 9.46 11.52
CA SER A 71 -2.98 8.85 11.94
C SER A 71 -2.42 7.95 10.84
N GLU A 72 -1.13 7.64 10.92
CA GLU A 72 -0.49 6.65 10.03
C GLU A 72 -1.19 5.28 10.11
N LYS A 73 -1.60 4.85 11.31
CA LYS A 73 -2.37 3.61 11.50
C LYS A 73 -3.70 3.65 10.75
N ALA A 74 -4.42 4.76 10.83
CA ALA A 74 -5.68 4.93 10.10
C ALA A 74 -5.46 4.92 8.59
N ALA A 75 -4.41 5.61 8.09
CA ALA A 75 -4.04 5.58 6.68
C ALA A 75 -3.76 4.14 6.20
N HIS A 76 -3.01 3.37 7.00
CA HIS A 76 -2.67 1.99 6.69
C HIS A 76 -3.89 1.08 6.69
N THR A 77 -4.79 1.23 7.67
CA THR A 77 -6.06 0.48 7.72
C THR A 77 -6.93 0.77 6.50
N ILE A 78 -7.05 2.04 6.09
CA ILE A 78 -7.80 2.44 4.89
C ILE A 78 -7.15 1.85 3.63
N GLY A 79 -5.84 2.02 3.46
CA GLY A 79 -5.10 1.49 2.32
C GLY A 79 -5.24 -0.04 2.21
N ARG A 80 -5.17 -0.75 3.33
CA ARG A 80 -5.36 -2.20 3.39
C ARG A 80 -6.79 -2.62 3.05
N ALA A 81 -7.81 -1.86 3.46
CA ALA A 81 -9.20 -2.11 3.08
C ALA A 81 -9.42 -1.98 1.56
N ILE A 82 -8.82 -0.94 0.94
CA ILE A 82 -8.87 -0.75 -0.52
C ILE A 82 -8.12 -1.88 -1.23
N ALA A 83 -6.88 -2.17 -0.82
CA ALA A 83 -6.01 -3.17 -1.46
C ALA A 83 -6.60 -4.58 -1.44
N ARG A 84 -7.36 -4.93 -0.40
CA ARG A 84 -8.01 -6.25 -0.23
C ARG A 84 -9.39 -6.36 -0.85
N SER A 85 -9.97 -5.26 -1.35
CA SER A 85 -11.31 -5.29 -1.94
C SER A 85 -11.31 -6.00 -3.30
N PRO A 86 -12.01 -7.14 -3.47
CA PRO A 86 -12.10 -7.84 -4.75
C PRO A 86 -12.75 -6.96 -5.83
N LEU A 87 -13.72 -6.13 -5.44
CA LEU A 87 -14.39 -5.21 -6.36
C LEU A 87 -13.43 -4.13 -6.87
N VAL A 88 -12.57 -3.58 -6.03
CA VAL A 88 -11.55 -2.61 -6.46
C VAL A 88 -10.56 -3.30 -7.41
N LYS A 89 -10.02 -4.46 -7.02
CA LYS A 89 -9.05 -5.20 -7.84
C LYS A 89 -9.61 -5.59 -9.22
N THR A 90 -10.85 -6.05 -9.28
CA THR A 90 -11.51 -6.41 -10.54
C THR A 90 -11.82 -5.20 -11.43
N ALA A 91 -12.18 -4.05 -10.84
CA ALA A 91 -12.35 -2.81 -11.61
C ALA A 91 -11.02 -2.36 -12.24
N ILE A 92 -9.93 -2.38 -11.48
CA ILE A 92 -8.59 -2.07 -11.99
C ILE A 92 -8.17 -3.04 -13.10
N TYR A 93 -8.42 -4.35 -12.93
CA TYR A 93 -8.15 -5.35 -13.96
C TYR A 93 -8.91 -5.04 -15.25
N GLY A 94 -10.19 -4.67 -15.14
CA GLY A 94 -11.03 -4.25 -16.27
C GLY A 94 -10.77 -2.84 -16.80
N ALA A 95 -9.75 -2.13 -16.29
CA ALA A 95 -9.46 -0.73 -16.61
C ALA A 95 -10.66 0.22 -16.40
N ASP A 96 -11.50 -0.08 -15.42
CA ASP A 96 -12.66 0.74 -15.01
C ASP A 96 -12.25 1.66 -13.84
N PRO A 97 -12.20 3.00 -14.01
CA PRO A 97 -11.85 3.96 -12.96
C PRO A 97 -13.00 4.16 -11.95
N ASN A 98 -13.43 3.06 -11.33
CA ASN A 98 -14.62 3.01 -10.50
C ASN A 98 -14.37 3.53 -9.07
N TRP A 99 -14.40 4.85 -8.92
CA TRP A 99 -14.20 5.51 -7.63
C TRP A 99 -15.24 5.10 -6.58
N GLY A 100 -16.47 4.76 -6.98
CA GLY A 100 -17.51 4.29 -6.06
C GLY A 100 -17.12 3.01 -5.32
N ARG A 101 -16.44 2.07 -5.99
CA ARG A 101 -15.89 0.86 -5.35
C ARG A 101 -14.76 1.19 -4.36
N ILE A 102 -13.96 2.22 -4.64
CA ILE A 102 -12.90 2.70 -3.74
C ILE A 102 -13.52 3.31 -2.48
N VAL A 103 -14.50 4.21 -2.62
CA VAL A 103 -15.24 4.81 -1.49
C VAL A 103 -15.93 3.74 -0.66
N GLY A 104 -16.56 2.75 -1.30
CA GLY A 104 -17.17 1.63 -0.58
C GLY A 104 -16.15 0.85 0.27
N ALA A 105 -14.95 0.59 -0.26
CA ALA A 105 -13.87 -0.05 0.50
C ALA A 105 -13.36 0.82 1.66
N ILE A 106 -13.24 2.13 1.44
CA ILE A 106 -12.90 3.11 2.49
C ILE A 106 -13.94 3.08 3.61
N GLY A 107 -15.23 3.13 3.28
CA GLY A 107 -16.32 3.07 4.27
C GLY A 107 -16.33 1.79 5.10
N ASN A 108 -15.92 0.67 4.50
CA ASN A 108 -15.81 -0.63 5.17
C ASN A 108 -14.52 -0.79 6.00
N SER A 109 -13.61 0.19 5.99
CA SER A 109 -12.34 0.12 6.75
C SER A 109 -12.52 0.19 8.27
N GLY A 110 -13.69 0.61 8.75
CA GLY A 110 -13.96 0.86 10.18
C GLY A 110 -13.32 2.14 10.71
N ILE A 111 -12.65 2.93 9.86
CA ILE A 111 -12.14 4.26 10.23
C ILE A 111 -13.27 5.28 10.02
N PRO A 112 -13.65 6.05 11.07
CA PRO A 112 -14.64 7.11 10.92
C PRO A 112 -14.14 8.18 9.94
N LEU A 113 -14.86 8.35 8.84
CA LEU A 113 -14.56 9.32 7.78
C LEU A 113 -15.85 10.03 7.41
N LYS A 114 -15.76 11.34 7.16
CA LYS A 114 -16.88 12.09 6.60
C LYS A 114 -16.80 12.00 5.07
N SER A 115 -17.84 11.47 4.44
CA SER A 115 -17.87 11.20 3.00
C SER A 115 -17.73 12.45 2.13
N ASP A 116 -18.11 13.61 2.65
CA ASP A 116 -17.96 14.94 2.03
C ASP A 116 -16.52 15.48 2.05
N ARG A 117 -15.56 14.72 2.61
CA ARG A 117 -14.15 15.12 2.75
C ARG A 117 -13.17 14.10 2.19
N VAL A 118 -13.59 13.34 1.18
CA VAL A 118 -12.75 12.35 0.50
C VAL A 118 -12.56 12.77 -0.95
N ASP A 119 -11.32 13.12 -1.30
CA ASP A 119 -10.92 13.32 -2.69
C ASP A 119 -10.23 12.06 -3.20
N ILE A 120 -10.53 11.65 -4.44
CA ILE A 120 -9.94 10.46 -5.07
C ILE A 120 -9.28 10.85 -6.38
N TYR A 121 -8.03 10.44 -6.51
CA TYR A 121 -7.22 10.60 -7.70
C TYR A 121 -6.85 9.23 -8.26
N ILE A 122 -6.98 9.06 -9.57
CA ILE A 122 -6.48 7.88 -10.28
C ILE A 122 -5.45 8.36 -11.31
N SER A 123 -4.21 7.87 -11.19
CA SER A 123 -3.09 8.29 -12.04
C SER A 123 -2.90 9.82 -12.09
N GLY A 124 -3.11 10.49 -10.95
CA GLY A 124 -2.99 11.95 -10.80
C GLY A 124 -4.21 12.76 -11.29
N VAL A 125 -5.24 12.11 -11.84
CA VAL A 125 -6.46 12.77 -12.29
C VAL A 125 -7.52 12.73 -11.18
N PRO A 126 -8.09 13.87 -10.74
CA PRO A 126 -9.20 13.87 -9.79
C PRO A 126 -10.44 13.25 -10.44
N ILE A 127 -11.00 12.22 -9.80
CA ILE A 127 -12.20 11.51 -10.27
C ILE A 127 -13.43 11.91 -9.44
N SER A 128 -13.23 12.24 -8.16
CA SER A 128 -14.21 12.92 -7.33
C SER A 128 -13.51 14.08 -6.63
N ALA A 129 -13.81 15.30 -7.06
CA ALA A 129 -13.59 16.47 -6.22
C ALA A 129 -14.82 16.60 -5.32
N ALA A 130 -14.63 16.92 -4.03
CA ALA A 130 -15.72 17.17 -3.08
C ALA A 130 -16.85 18.03 -3.68
N THR A 131 -17.88 17.36 -4.21
CA THR A 131 -19.17 17.93 -4.63
C THR A 131 -20.19 16.79 -4.57
N LEU A 132 -20.52 16.40 -3.34
CA LEU A 132 -21.84 15.89 -2.96
C LEU A 132 -22.47 16.93 -2.05
#